data_AF-A0A3A8HM23-F1
#
_entry.id   AF-A0A3A8HM23-F1
#
_cell.length_a   1.000
_cell.length_b   1.000
_cell.length_c   1.000
_cell.angle_alpha   90.00
_cell.angle_beta   90.00
_cell.angle_gamma   90.00
#
_symmetry.space_group_name_H-M   'P 1'
#
loop_
_entity.id
_entity.type
_entity.pdbx_description
1 polymer ?
#
loop_
_entity_poly.entity_id
_entity_poly.type
_entity_poly.pdbx_seq_one_letter_code
_entity_poly.pdbx_strand_id
1 'polypeptide(L)'
;MALMVLALLGPGVAHAHEAELISVRAVRDDASPDHVRETLTLSPETLRLLLPDLGARDGDAPGAPSFFEARRAELEARVWSRVPLFADEAPCILQSSGGAWDAERGVALHADFRCPPGALHQTFGVLDVLPRGYRVIRAGLGEGGAPAGAAFA
;
A
#
# COMPACT_ATOMS: atom_id res chain seq x y z
N MET A 1 0.69 60.73 -15.97
CA MET A 1 0.98 59.73 -14.91
C MET A 1 -0.35 59.42 -14.23
N ALA A 2 -0.82 58.19 -14.05
CA ALA A 2 -0.14 56.90 -13.97
C ALA A 2 -1.03 55.77 -14.51
N LEU A 3 -0.40 54.78 -15.14
CA LEU A 3 -0.98 53.50 -15.54
C LEU A 3 -1.13 52.64 -14.26
N MET A 4 -2.35 52.24 -13.91
CA MET A 4 -2.57 51.25 -12.84
C MET A 4 -2.58 49.85 -13.49
N VAL A 5 -1.48 49.14 -13.35
CA VAL A 5 -1.36 47.72 -13.73
C VAL A 5 -2.09 46.89 -12.68
N LEU A 6 -3.26 46.35 -13.02
CA LEU A 6 -3.95 45.36 -12.21
C LEU A 6 -3.24 44.01 -12.43
N ALA A 7 -2.47 43.59 -11.43
CA ALA A 7 -1.77 42.31 -11.44
C ALA A 7 -2.78 41.14 -11.43
N LEU A 8 -2.59 40.22 -12.38
CA LEU A 8 -3.25 38.92 -12.48
C LEU A 8 -3.04 38.10 -11.21
N LEU A 9 -3.99 38.13 -10.28
CA LEU A 9 -4.13 37.09 -9.26
C LEU A 9 -4.87 35.93 -9.90
N GLY A 10 -4.14 35.10 -10.65
CA GLY A 10 -4.64 33.79 -11.03
C GLY A 10 -4.91 33.00 -9.75
N PRO A 11 -6.10 32.38 -9.59
CA PRO A 11 -6.33 31.46 -8.49
C PRO A 11 -5.47 30.24 -8.76
N GLY A 12 -4.26 30.22 -8.22
CA GLY A 12 -3.53 29.00 -8.01
C GLY A 12 -4.35 28.19 -7.03
N VAL A 13 -5.24 27.34 -7.53
CA VAL A 13 -5.91 26.34 -6.72
C VAL A 13 -4.79 25.46 -6.20
N ALA A 14 -4.36 25.73 -4.97
CA ALA A 14 -3.56 24.79 -4.21
C ALA A 14 -4.48 23.61 -3.94
N HIS A 15 -4.51 22.66 -4.88
CA HIS A 15 -4.97 21.32 -4.61
C HIS A 15 -3.99 20.78 -3.57
N ALA A 16 -4.32 20.96 -2.29
CA ALA A 16 -3.77 20.14 -1.24
C ALA A 16 -4.24 18.72 -1.59
N HIS A 17 -3.40 18.00 -2.32
CA HIS A 17 -3.61 16.57 -2.53
C HIS A 17 -3.80 15.98 -1.14
N GLU A 18 -4.96 15.34 -0.94
CA GLU A 18 -5.21 14.56 0.27
C GLU A 18 -4.00 13.64 0.46
N ALA A 19 -3.43 13.65 1.67
CA ALA A 19 -2.21 12.90 1.93
C ALA A 19 -2.48 11.42 1.62
N GLU A 20 -1.79 10.91 0.61
CA GLU A 20 -1.98 9.54 0.16
C GLU A 20 -1.44 8.58 1.23
N LEU A 21 -2.34 7.93 1.97
CA LEU A 21 -1.96 7.03 3.05
C LEU A 21 -1.63 5.65 2.49
N ILE A 22 -0.37 5.26 2.62
CA ILE A 22 0.08 3.88 2.45
C ILE A 22 0.37 3.32 3.83
N SER A 23 -0.28 2.23 4.20
CA SER A 23 -0.05 1.57 5.49
C SER A 23 0.21 0.09 5.29
N VAL A 24 1.10 -0.46 6.11
CA VAL A 24 1.40 -1.88 6.12
C VAL A 24 1.32 -2.42 7.54
N ARG A 25 0.83 -3.65 7.67
CA ARG A 25 0.79 -4.38 8.93
C ARG A 25 1.06 -5.84 8.64
N ALA A 26 2.21 -6.34 9.09
CA ALA A 26 2.54 -7.77 9.09
C ALA A 26 2.47 -8.31 10.53
N VAL A 27 1.69 -9.36 10.74
CA VAL A 27 1.47 -9.97 12.07
C VAL A 27 1.71 -11.47 11.97
N ARG A 28 2.57 -11.99 12.84
CA ARG A 28 2.79 -13.43 12.98
C ARG A 28 1.65 -14.05 13.76
N ASP A 29 1.17 -15.21 13.33
CA ASP A 29 0.12 -15.94 14.03
C ASP A 29 0.70 -16.63 15.27
N ASP A 30 0.14 -16.37 16.45
CA ASP A 30 0.60 -16.96 17.72
C ASP A 30 0.45 -18.49 17.74
N ALA A 31 -0.57 -19.04 17.05
CA ALA A 31 -0.83 -20.47 16.99
C ALA A 31 0.02 -21.18 15.91
N SER A 32 0.48 -20.45 14.90
CA SER A 32 1.36 -20.96 13.84
C SER A 32 2.47 -19.93 13.62
N PRO A 33 3.57 -19.98 14.39
CA PRO A 33 4.59 -18.94 14.36
C PRO A 33 5.35 -18.87 13.04
N ASP A 34 5.19 -19.82 12.14
CA ASP A 34 5.70 -19.79 10.77
C ASP A 34 4.72 -19.14 9.77
N HIS A 35 3.53 -18.73 10.22
CA HIS A 35 2.51 -18.05 9.43
C HIS A 35 2.49 -16.56 9.75
N VAL A 36 2.50 -15.72 8.71
CA VAL A 36 2.41 -14.27 8.82
C VAL A 36 1.30 -13.76 7.92
N ARG A 37 0.39 -12.96 8.48
CA ARG A 37 -0.63 -12.24 7.72
C ARG A 37 -0.20 -10.80 7.53
N GLU A 38 -0.22 -10.34 6.29
CA GLU A 38 0.08 -8.98 5.92
C GLU A 38 -1.15 -8.28 5.35
N THR A 39 -1.38 -7.05 5.78
CA THR A 39 -2.32 -6.12 5.15
C THR A 39 -1.54 -4.90 4.64
N LEU A 40 -1.62 -4.66 3.34
CA LEU A 40 -1.14 -3.46 2.66
C LEU A 40 -2.34 -2.62 2.22
N THR A 41 -2.45 -1.41 2.73
CA THR A 41 -3.47 -0.44 2.31
C THR A 41 -2.85 0.58 1.39
N LEU A 42 -3.44 0.73 0.21
CA LEU A 42 -3.05 1.70 -0.82
C LEU A 42 -4.24 2.59 -1.14
N SER A 43 -3.99 3.81 -1.61
CA SER A 43 -5.06 4.56 -2.26
C SER A 43 -5.48 3.88 -3.58
N PRO A 44 -6.69 4.17 -4.07
CA PRO A 44 -7.08 3.79 -5.43
C PRO A 44 -6.12 4.31 -6.51
N GLU A 45 -5.54 5.50 -6.33
CA GLU A 45 -4.65 6.16 -7.28
C GLU A 45 -3.32 5.42 -7.39
N THR A 46 -2.66 5.11 -6.26
CA THR A 46 -1.45 4.26 -6.24
C THR A 46 -1.74 2.90 -6.84
N LEU A 47 -2.90 2.29 -6.52
CA LEU A 47 -3.25 0.99 -7.10
C LEU A 47 -3.38 1.05 -8.63
N ARG A 48 -3.99 2.11 -9.19
CA ARG A 48 -4.08 2.32 -10.64
C ARG A 48 -2.71 2.54 -11.29
N LEU A 49 -1.76 3.15 -10.59
CA LEU A 49 -0.38 3.27 -11.07
C LEU A 49 0.34 1.91 -11.11
N LEU A 50 0.06 1.04 -10.15
CA LEU A 50 0.63 -0.33 -10.10
C LEU A 50 -0.06 -1.27 -11.10
N LEU A 51 -1.36 -1.07 -11.34
CA LEU A 51 -2.25 -1.89 -12.15
C LEU A 51 -3.09 -1.00 -13.09
N PRO A 52 -2.53 -0.53 -14.21
CA PRO A 52 -3.23 0.41 -15.11
C PRO A 52 -4.54 -0.13 -15.69
N ASP A 53 -4.63 -1.45 -15.88
CA ASP A 53 -5.79 -2.13 -16.48
C ASP A 53 -6.85 -2.57 -15.46
N LEU A 54 -6.73 -2.10 -14.21
CA LEU A 54 -7.62 -2.46 -13.11
C LEU A 54 -9.05 -1.91 -13.30
N GLY A 55 -9.21 -0.84 -14.09
CA GLY A 55 -10.51 -0.21 -14.40
C GLY A 55 -11.09 -0.52 -15.79
N ALA A 56 -10.42 -1.32 -16.62
CA ALA A 56 -10.73 -1.43 -18.05
C ALA A 56 -11.61 -2.63 -18.46
N ARG A 57 -12.10 -3.44 -17.51
CA ARG A 57 -12.93 -4.61 -17.81
C ARG A 57 -14.29 -4.51 -17.10
N ASP A 58 -15.32 -4.20 -17.88
CA ASP A 58 -16.71 -4.13 -17.44
C ASP A 58 -17.18 -5.44 -16.80
N GLY A 59 -17.85 -5.34 -15.65
CA GLY A 59 -18.71 -6.40 -15.12
C GLY A 59 -18.83 -6.41 -13.59
N ASP A 60 -17.71 -6.30 -12.88
CA ASP A 60 -17.69 -6.35 -11.42
C ASP A 60 -17.45 -4.96 -10.85
N ALA A 61 -18.29 -4.52 -9.92
CA ALA A 61 -18.07 -3.29 -9.19
C ALA A 61 -16.70 -3.37 -8.47
N PRO A 62 -15.81 -2.37 -8.65
CA PRO A 62 -14.60 -2.26 -7.84
C PRO A 62 -14.98 -2.34 -6.36
N GLY A 63 -14.65 -3.44 -5.70
CA GLY A 63 -14.98 -3.68 -4.29
C GLY A 63 -15.60 -5.04 -3.97
N ALA A 64 -16.06 -5.82 -4.96
CA ALA A 64 -16.40 -7.21 -4.71
C ALA A 64 -15.15 -8.06 -4.45
N PRO A 65 -15.14 -9.00 -3.50
CA PRO A 65 -14.01 -9.93 -3.31
C PRO A 65 -13.65 -10.69 -4.60
N SER A 66 -14.64 -11.02 -5.44
CA SER A 66 -14.44 -11.69 -6.75
C SER A 66 -13.53 -10.91 -7.70
N PHE A 67 -13.53 -9.57 -7.60
CA PHE A 67 -12.67 -8.71 -8.40
C PHE A 67 -11.20 -8.97 -8.13
N PHE A 68 -10.82 -9.04 -6.85
CA PHE A 68 -9.43 -9.27 -6.45
C PHE A 68 -8.99 -10.70 -6.72
N GLU A 69 -9.88 -11.69 -6.53
CA GLU A 69 -9.63 -13.08 -6.90
C GLU A 69 -9.33 -13.23 -8.40
N ALA A 70 -10.13 -12.59 -9.26
CA ALA A 70 -9.92 -12.62 -10.70
C ALA A 70 -8.60 -11.95 -11.14
N ARG A 71 -8.05 -11.05 -10.31
CA ARG A 71 -6.81 -10.30 -10.56
C ARG A 71 -5.63 -10.77 -9.71
N ARG A 72 -5.77 -11.88 -8.97
CA ARG A 72 -4.76 -12.35 -8.02
C ARG A 72 -3.36 -12.43 -8.61
N ALA A 73 -3.21 -13.07 -9.79
CA ALA A 73 -1.90 -13.19 -10.44
C ALA A 73 -1.26 -11.84 -10.81
N GLU A 74 -2.08 -10.84 -11.18
CA GLU A 74 -1.61 -9.51 -11.52
C GLU A 74 -1.18 -8.74 -10.26
N LEU A 75 -1.97 -8.85 -9.18
CA LEU A 75 -1.65 -8.31 -7.86
C LEU A 75 -0.34 -8.90 -7.32
N GLU A 76 -0.15 -10.20 -7.44
CA GLU A 76 1.10 -10.88 -7.06
C GLU A 76 2.29 -10.37 -7.86
N ALA A 77 2.15 -10.27 -9.19
CA ALA A 77 3.23 -9.86 -10.06
C ALA A 77 3.58 -8.36 -9.96
N ARG A 78 2.61 -7.49 -9.63
CA ARG A 78 2.79 -6.02 -9.65
C ARG A 78 2.83 -5.38 -8.27
N VAL A 79 2.22 -5.98 -7.27
CA VAL A 79 2.20 -5.43 -5.91
C VAL A 79 3.10 -6.26 -5.02
N TRP A 80 2.79 -7.53 -4.78
CA TRP A 80 3.50 -8.35 -3.79
C TRP A 80 4.97 -8.59 -4.14
N SER A 81 5.31 -8.70 -5.44
CA SER A 81 6.70 -8.77 -5.90
C SER A 81 7.54 -7.54 -5.57
N ARG A 82 6.90 -6.38 -5.32
CA ARG A 82 7.54 -5.10 -5.00
C ARG A 82 7.56 -4.80 -3.50
N VAL A 83 6.88 -5.61 -2.69
CA VAL A 83 6.90 -5.56 -1.23
C VAL A 83 7.38 -6.88 -0.62
N PRO A 84 8.56 -7.39 -1.01
CA PRO A 84 9.03 -8.67 -0.53
C PRO A 84 9.22 -8.65 1.00
N LEU A 85 8.66 -9.66 1.66
CA LEU A 85 8.78 -9.87 3.10
C LEU A 85 9.89 -10.87 3.39
N PHE A 86 10.74 -10.55 4.36
CA PHE A 86 11.83 -11.38 4.84
C PHE A 86 11.72 -11.61 6.35
N ALA A 87 12.26 -12.73 6.82
CA ALA A 87 12.53 -12.97 8.23
C ALA A 87 14.00 -13.37 8.40
N ASP A 88 14.77 -12.60 9.16
CA ASP A 88 16.23 -12.76 9.33
C ASP A 88 16.96 -13.02 7.99
N GLU A 89 16.77 -12.13 7.01
CA GLU A 89 17.34 -12.18 5.64
C GLU A 89 16.84 -13.34 4.74
N ALA A 90 16.03 -14.26 5.25
CA ALA A 90 15.42 -15.32 4.44
C ALA A 90 14.03 -14.89 3.91
N PRO A 91 13.71 -15.16 2.63
CA PRO A 91 12.45 -14.72 2.04
C PRO A 91 11.26 -15.50 2.62
N CYS A 92 10.18 -14.78 2.91
CA CYS A 92 8.88 -15.38 3.18
C CYS A 92 8.22 -15.83 1.88
N ILE A 93 7.51 -16.95 1.92
CA ILE A 93 6.84 -17.54 0.76
C ILE A 93 5.36 -17.21 0.78
N LEU A 94 4.92 -16.42 -0.20
CA LEU A 94 3.51 -16.09 -0.39
C LEU A 94 2.69 -17.37 -0.61
N GLN A 95 1.65 -17.56 0.20
CA GLN A 95 0.74 -18.71 0.12
C GLN A 95 -0.56 -18.34 -0.59
N SER A 96 -1.13 -17.20 -0.21
CA SER A 96 -2.38 -16.68 -0.75
C SER A 96 -2.38 -15.16 -0.71
N SER A 97 -3.15 -14.55 -1.61
CA SER A 97 -3.37 -13.11 -1.61
C SER A 97 -4.79 -12.78 -2.07
N GLY A 98 -5.28 -11.62 -1.63
CA GLY A 98 -6.60 -11.12 -1.97
C GLY A 98 -6.73 -9.62 -1.66
N GLY A 99 -7.95 -9.10 -1.70
CA GLY A 99 -8.19 -7.72 -1.34
C GLY A 99 -9.66 -7.34 -1.24
N ALA A 100 -9.88 -6.14 -0.73
CA ALA A 100 -11.18 -5.51 -0.61
C ALA A 100 -11.06 -3.99 -0.76
N TRP A 101 -12.10 -3.35 -1.27
CA TRP A 101 -12.23 -1.90 -1.20
C TRP A 101 -12.79 -1.49 0.16
N ASP A 102 -12.20 -0.45 0.73
CA ASP A 102 -12.67 0.26 1.92
C ASP A 102 -12.86 1.73 1.53
N ALA A 103 -14.11 2.20 1.51
CA ALA A 103 -14.43 3.56 1.08
C ALA A 103 -13.79 4.64 1.96
N GLU A 104 -13.45 4.32 3.21
CA GLU A 104 -12.84 5.27 4.16
C GLU A 104 -11.30 5.18 4.18
N ARG A 105 -10.74 4.03 3.78
CA ARG A 105 -9.30 3.73 3.96
C ARG A 105 -8.54 3.42 2.67
N GLY A 106 -9.23 3.28 1.54
CA GLY A 106 -8.65 2.94 0.24
C GLY A 106 -8.79 1.45 -0.10
N VAL A 107 -7.79 0.85 -0.71
CA VAL A 107 -7.80 -0.56 -1.10
C VAL A 107 -6.93 -1.36 -0.13
N ALA A 108 -7.54 -2.27 0.62
CA ALA A 108 -6.85 -3.19 1.51
C ALA A 108 -6.51 -4.46 0.74
N LEU A 109 -5.22 -4.74 0.59
CA LEU A 109 -4.69 -5.97 0.02
C LEU A 109 -4.20 -6.84 1.16
N HIS A 110 -4.51 -8.13 1.11
CA HIS A 110 -4.13 -9.10 2.13
C HIS A 110 -3.24 -10.16 1.52
N ALA A 111 -2.26 -10.62 2.29
CA ALA A 111 -1.42 -11.74 1.92
C ALA A 111 -1.13 -12.62 3.14
N ASP A 112 -1.09 -13.92 2.91
CA ASP A 112 -0.65 -14.90 3.89
C ASP A 112 0.70 -15.47 3.44
N PHE A 113 1.67 -15.49 4.34
CA PHE A 113 3.04 -15.91 4.08
C PHE A 113 3.46 -17.04 5.01
N ARG A 114 4.28 -17.95 4.50
CA ARG A 114 5.13 -18.82 5.32
C ARG A 114 6.49 -18.17 5.50
N CYS A 115 6.86 -17.87 6.74
CA CYS A 115 8.12 -17.22 7.09
C CYS A 115 8.93 -18.10 8.05
N PRO A 116 10.27 -18.12 7.93
CA PRO A 116 11.09 -18.66 9.00
C PRO A 116 10.90 -17.84 10.31
N PRO A 117 11.35 -18.38 11.45
CA PRO A 117 11.49 -17.61 12.68
C PRO A 117 12.41 -16.40 12.43
N GLY A 118 12.20 -15.31 13.17
CA GLY A 118 13.03 -14.12 13.06
C GLY A 118 12.27 -12.81 13.02
N ALA A 119 13.02 -11.72 13.04
CA ALA A 119 12.49 -10.37 12.87
C ALA A 119 12.04 -10.17 11.42
N LEU A 120 10.88 -9.52 11.24
CA LEU A 120 10.33 -9.24 9.91
C LEU A 120 10.94 -7.97 9.33
N HIS A 121 11.33 -8.06 8.05
CA HIS A 121 11.89 -6.96 7.28
C HIS A 121 11.20 -6.89 5.91
N GLN A 122 10.99 -5.67 5.41
CA GLN A 122 10.31 -5.46 4.13
C GLN A 122 10.83 -4.20 3.45
N THR A 123 10.94 -4.27 2.12
CA THR A 123 11.22 -3.11 1.27
C THR A 123 9.95 -2.66 0.56
N PHE A 124 9.76 -1.35 0.33
CA PHE A 124 8.53 -0.80 -0.23
C PHE A 124 8.71 -0.28 -1.67
N GLY A 125 9.03 -1.16 -2.61
CA GLY A 125 9.19 -0.81 -4.03
C GLY A 125 7.90 -0.35 -4.72
N VAL A 126 6.74 -0.53 -4.09
CA VAL A 126 5.48 0.07 -4.54
C VAL A 126 5.51 1.60 -4.51
N LEU A 127 6.41 2.22 -3.75
CA LEU A 127 6.56 3.67 -3.71
C LEU A 127 7.24 4.23 -4.98
N ASP A 128 7.91 3.38 -5.76
CA ASP A 128 8.64 3.79 -6.96
C ASP A 128 7.73 4.26 -8.09
N VAL A 129 6.43 3.94 -8.04
CA VAL A 129 5.47 4.41 -9.04
C VAL A 129 4.92 5.80 -8.76
N LEU A 130 5.20 6.36 -7.57
CA LEU A 130 4.68 7.67 -7.19
C LEU A 130 5.30 8.78 -8.06
N PRO A 131 4.52 9.81 -8.45
CA PRO A 131 5.01 10.93 -9.25
C PRO A 131 6.22 11.65 -8.65
N ARG A 132 7.03 12.24 -9.53
CA ARG A 132 8.13 13.11 -9.12
C ARG A 132 7.59 14.28 -8.29
N GLY A 133 8.12 14.46 -7.07
CA GLY A 133 7.70 15.52 -6.16
C GLY A 133 6.90 15.04 -4.95
N TYR A 134 6.49 13.76 -4.90
CA TYR A 134 5.94 13.15 -3.69
C TYR A 134 6.95 13.20 -2.55
N ARG A 135 6.47 13.55 -1.35
CA ARG A 135 7.24 13.47 -0.11
C ARG A 135 6.68 12.33 0.73
N VAL A 136 7.49 11.33 0.99
CA VAL A 136 7.14 10.24 1.90
C VAL A 136 7.34 10.71 3.33
N ILE A 137 6.25 10.74 4.10
CA ILE A 137 6.28 11.01 5.54
C ILE A 137 5.99 9.69 6.24
N ARG A 138 6.96 9.18 6.99
CA ARG A 138 6.75 7.99 7.81
C ARG A 138 6.00 8.39 9.08
N ALA A 139 4.77 7.91 9.23
CA ALA A 139 4.10 7.92 10.52
C ALA A 139 4.74 6.82 11.41
N GLY A 140 5.51 7.21 12.43
CA GLY A 140 6.17 6.29 13.37
C GLY A 140 5.39 6.09 14.67
N LEU A 141 5.64 4.95 15.33
CA LEU A 141 5.09 4.55 16.65
C LEU A 141 5.47 5.54 17.76
N GLY A 142 4.48 6.09 18.47
CA GLY A 142 4.66 6.88 19.69
C GLY A 142 3.39 6.92 20.55
N GLU A 143 3.51 6.38 21.77
CA GLU A 143 2.53 6.24 22.87
C GLU A 143 1.44 5.15 22.78
N GLY A 144 1.73 4.01 23.45
CA GLY A 144 0.72 3.04 23.86
C GLY A 144 1.06 1.58 23.51
N GLY A 145 2.04 1.00 24.21
CA GLY A 145 2.18 -0.45 24.43
C GLY A 145 2.47 -1.32 23.20
N ALA A 146 3.74 -1.72 23.02
CA ALA A 146 4.08 -2.86 22.18
C ALA A 146 3.36 -4.13 22.69
N PRO A 147 3.00 -5.03 21.76
CA PRO A 147 3.69 -6.32 21.72
C PRO A 147 4.54 -6.42 20.45
N ALA A 148 5.57 -7.27 20.53
CA ALA A 148 6.59 -7.46 19.51
C ALA A 148 6.00 -7.55 18.08
N GLY A 149 6.32 -6.57 17.24
CA GLY A 149 5.89 -6.54 15.85
C GLY A 149 6.69 -5.51 15.06
N ALA A 150 7.68 -6.01 14.33
CA ALA A 150 8.49 -5.36 13.28
C ALA A 150 9.05 -3.96 13.58
N ALA A 151 10.34 -3.90 13.93
CA ALA A 151 11.14 -2.71 13.71
C ALA A 151 11.47 -2.63 12.21
N PHE A 152 10.77 -1.77 11.48
CA PHE A 152 11.15 -1.44 10.11
C PHE A 152 12.35 -0.48 10.17
N ALA A 153 13.56 -1.01 10.07
CA ALA A 153 14.79 -0.24 9.89
C ALA A 153 15.01 0.08 8.40
#